data_AF-E6YQZ0-F1
#
_entry.id   AF-E6YQZ0-F1
#
_cell.length_a   1.000
_cell.length_b   1.000
_cell.length_c   1.000
_cell.angle_alpha   90.00
_cell.angle_beta   90.00
_cell.angle_gamma   90.00
#
_symmetry.space_group_name_H-M   'P 1'
#
loop_
_entity.id
_entity.type
_entity.pdbx_description
1 polymer ?
#
loop_
_entity_poly.entity_id
_entity_poly.type
_entity_poly.pdbx_seq_one_letter_code
_entity_poly.pdbx_strand_id
1 'polypeptide(L)' 'MGKNSFTASQIKNHLIENGFKNIKRLRLDDKGIWRALVKFKNCYFFISIDYSGEINIQNERKKYD' A
#
# COMPACT_ATOMS: atom_id res chain seq x y z
N MET A 1 19.77 3.10 10.89
CA MET A 1 18.49 3.35 11.58
C MET A 1 17.41 3.53 10.52
N GLY A 2 16.18 3.07 10.79
CA GLY A 2 15.01 3.37 9.94
C GLY A 2 14.64 2.33 8.88
N LYS A 3 14.80 1.03 9.16
CA LYS A 3 14.03 0.02 8.39
C LYS A 3 12.61 0.05 8.95
N ASN A 4 11.62 0.17 8.08
CA ASN A 4 10.21 0.19 8.44
C ASN A 4 9.90 -1.00 9.39
N SER A 5 9.46 -0.70 10.61
CA SER A 5 9.27 -1.70 11.68
C SER A 5 8.01 -2.54 11.49
N PHE A 6 7.17 -2.20 10.52
CA PHE A 6 5.96 -2.96 10.22
C PHE A 6 6.29 -4.26 9.49
N THR A 7 5.66 -5.34 9.94
CA THR A 7 5.62 -6.62 9.24
C THR A 7 4.56 -6.62 8.14
N ALA A 8 4.70 -7.52 7.16
CA ALA A 8 3.69 -7.69 6.11
C ALA A 8 2.29 -7.96 6.69
N SER A 9 2.20 -8.68 7.82
CA SER A 9 0.92 -8.98 8.49
C SER A 9 0.26 -7.72 9.05
N GLN A 10 1.04 -6.86 9.73
CA GLN A 10 0.55 -5.59 10.27
C GLN A 10 0.03 -4.68 9.15
N ILE A 11 0.77 -4.56 8.06
CA ILE A 11 0.34 -3.78 6.90
C ILE A 11 -0.93 -4.35 6.27
N LYS A 12 -1.00 -5.68 6.11
CA LYS A 12 -2.18 -6.33 5.55
C LYS A 12 -3.42 -6.06 6.41
N ASN A 13 -3.30 -6.16 7.72
CA ASN A 13 -4.40 -5.86 8.65
C ASN A 13 -4.81 -4.39 8.55
N HIS A 14 -3.85 -3.47 8.55
CA HIS A 14 -4.10 -2.04 8.40
C HIS A 14 -4.89 -1.72 7.12
N LEU A 15 -4.57 -2.39 6.02
CA LEU A 15 -5.30 -2.24 4.76
C LEU A 15 -6.73 -2.80 4.83
N ILE A 16 -6.92 -3.95 5.47
CA ILE A 16 -8.25 -4.54 5.67
C ILE A 16 -9.13 -3.64 6.54
N GLU A 17 -8.58 -3.07 7.61
CA GLU A 17 -9.24 -2.11 8.50
C GLU A 17 -9.68 -0.84 7.76
N ASN A 18 -8.87 -0.38 6.80
CA ASN A 18 -9.21 0.74 5.92
C ASN A 18 -10.20 0.37 4.79
N GLY A 19 -10.71 -0.87 4.76
CA GLY A 19 -11.71 -1.32 3.78
C GLY A 19 -11.13 -1.77 2.44
N PHE A 20 -9.81 -1.87 2.30
CA PHE A 20 -9.18 -2.47 1.13
C PHE A 20 -9.35 -3.98 1.12
N LYS A 21 -9.63 -4.55 -0.05
CA LYS A 21 -9.82 -5.98 -0.24
C LYS A 21 -8.86 -6.51 -1.30
N ASN A 22 -8.71 -7.83 -1.39
CA ASN A 22 -7.92 -8.49 -2.44
C ASN A 22 -6.48 -7.95 -2.52
N ILE A 23 -5.81 -7.84 -1.37
CA ILE A 23 -4.44 -7.33 -1.26
C ILE A 23 -3.49 -8.33 -1.93
N LYS A 24 -2.77 -7.86 -2.94
CA LYS A 24 -1.82 -8.62 -3.75
C LYS A 24 -0.49 -7.88 -3.82
N ARG A 25 0.58 -8.60 -4.15
CA ARG A 25 1.92 -8.01 -4.36
C ARG A 25 2.41 -7.14 -3.19
N LEU A 26 2.00 -7.47 -1.96
CA LEU A 26 2.46 -6.77 -0.75
C LEU A 26 3.94 -7.04 -0.53
N ARG A 27 4.77 -6.00 -0.61
CA ARG A 27 6.22 -6.09 -0.44
C ARG A 27 6.80 -4.80 0.11
N LEU A 28 7.88 -4.91 0.86
CA LEU A 28 8.71 -3.78 1.24
C LEU A 28 9.69 -3.49 0.11
N ASP A 29 9.78 -2.23 -0.33
CA ASP A 29 10.77 -1.82 -1.32
C ASP A 29 12.14 -1.51 -0.69
N ASP A 30 13.12 -1.23 -1.53
CA ASP A 30 14.49 -0.86 -1.17
C ASP A 30 14.59 0.44 -0.36
N LYS A 31 13.55 1.29 -0.43
CA LYS A 31 13.44 2.55 0.30
C LYS A 31 12.71 2.39 1.65
N GLY A 32 12.30 1.17 2.01
CA GLY A 32 11.53 0.92 3.22
C GLY A 32 10.05 1.33 3.11
N ILE A 33 9.53 1.49 1.90
CA ILE A 33 8.12 1.80 1.64
C ILE A 33 7.39 0.50 1.30
N TRP A 34 6.31 0.23 2.01
CA TRP A 34 5.45 -0.90 1.70
C TRP A 34 4.62 -0.60 0.46
N ARG A 35 4.61 -1.51 -0.50
CA ARG A 35 3.82 -1.40 -1.73
C ARG A 35 2.85 -2.56 -1.82
N ALA A 36 1.61 -2.28 -2.20
CA ALA A 36 0.61 -3.31 -2.43
C ALA A 36 -0.32 -2.93 -3.58
N LEU A 37 -0.88 -3.95 -4.22
CA LEU A 37 -2.01 -3.83 -5.15
C LEU A 37 -3.27 -4.21 -4.38
N VAL A 38 -4.23 -3.31 -4.30
CA VAL A 38 -5.48 -3.50 -3.55
C VAL A 38 -6.69 -3.30 -4.45
N LYS A 39 -7.79 -3.99 -4.16
CA LYS A 39 -9.08 -3.77 -4.82
C LYS A 39 -9.97 -2.92 -3.93
N PHE A 40 -10.47 -1.81 -4.47
CA PHE A 40 -11.41 -0.92 -3.81
C PHE A 40 -12.49 -0.47 -4.81
N LYS A 41 -13.77 -0.52 -4.43
CA LYS A 41 -14.91 -0.16 -5.30
C LYS A 41 -14.83 -0.75 -6.72
N ASN A 42 -14.48 -2.04 -6.80
CA ASN A 42 -14.29 -2.80 -8.05
C ASN A 42 -13.09 -2.42 -8.94
N CYS A 43 -12.30 -1.42 -8.56
CA CYS A 43 -11.07 -1.03 -9.24
C CYS A 43 -9.83 -1.55 -8.49
N TYR A 44 -8.73 -1.74 -9.20
CA TYR A 44 -7.43 -2.06 -8.61
C TYR A 44 -6.58 -0.80 -8.48
N PHE A 45 -5.98 -0.60 -7.33
CA PHE A 45 -5.11 0.53 -7.04
C PHE A 45 -3.76 0.04 -6.53
N PHE A 46 -2.69 0.70 -6.97
CA PHE A 46 -1.42 0.58 -6.29
C PHE A 46 -1.40 1.55 -5.12
N ILE A 47 -0.92 1.07 -4.00
CA ILE A 47 -0.76 1.88 -2.80
C ILE A 47 0.66 1.77 -2.31
N SER A 48 1.12 2.84 -1.69
CA SER A 48 2.38 2.91 -0.96
C SER A 48 2.10 3.31 0.48
N ILE A 49 2.81 2.70 1.42
CA ILE A 49 2.69 2.99 2.84
C ILE A 49 4.09 3.31 3.36
N ASP A 50 4.22 4.50 3.93
CA ASP A 50 5.51 4.99 4.42
C ASP A 50 5.88 4.40 5.79
N TYR A 51 6.91 4.96 6.42
CA TYR A 51 7.36 4.56 7.76
C TYR A 51 6.42 5.01 8.88
N SER A 52 5.54 5.99 8.62
CA SER A 52 4.53 6.49 9.56
C SER A 52 3.24 5.64 9.52
N GLY A 53 3.08 4.80 8.50
CA GLY A 53 1.85 4.05 8.25
C GLY A 53 0.86 4.81 7.36
N GLU A 54 1.27 5.91 6.72
CA GLU A 54 0.40 6.72 5.88
C GLU A 54 0.15 6.04 4.53
N ILE A 55 -1.11 5.73 4.24
CA ILE A 55 -1.51 5.07 3.00
C ILE A 55 -1.67 6.10 1.88
N ASN A 56 -0.79 6.02 0.89
CA ASN A 56 -0.83 6.83 -0.32
C ASN A 56 -1.37 6.00 -1.50
N ILE A 57 -2.50 6.41 -2.05
CA ILE A 57 -3.12 5.74 -3.21
C ILE A 57 -2.51 6.29 -4.50
N GLN A 58 -1.70 5.47 -5.16
CA GLN A 58 -1.17 5.74 -6.49
C GLN A 58 -2.20 5.26 -7.51
N ASN A 59 -3.08 6.19 -7.89
CA ASN A 59 -3.98 5.97 -9.00
C ASN A 59 -3.20 6.24 -10.30
N GLU A 60 -3.09 5.27 -11.21
CA GLU A 60 -2.62 5.52 -12.59
C GLU A 60 -3.68 6.35 -13.35
N ARG A 61 -3.94 7.58 -12.90
CA ARG A 61 -4.29 8.64 -13.83
C ARG A 61 -2.97 9.30 -14.19
N LYS A 62 -2.29 8.76 -15.21
CA LYS A 62 -1.53 9.65 -16.10
C LYS A 62 -2.56 10.65 -16.64
N LYS A 63 -2.71 11.80 -15.98
CA LYS A 63 -3.11 13.00 -16.67
C LYS A 63 -1.98 13.27 -17.66
N TYR A 64 -2.18 12.83 -18.89
CA TYR A 64 -1.63 13.58 -20.01
C TYR A 64 -2.39 14.91 -19.98
N ASP A 65 -1.80 15.91 -19.34
CA ASP A 65 -2.02 17.32 -19.72
C ASP A 65 -1.04 17.64 -20.85
#